data_AF-A0A968MJS6-F1
#
_entry.id   AF-A0A968MJS6-F1
#
_cell.length_a   1.000
_cell.length_b   1.000
_cell.length_c   1.000
_cell.angle_alpha   90.00
_cell.angle_beta   90.00
_cell.angle_gamma   90.00
#
_symmetry.space_group_name_H-M   'P 1'
#
loop_
_entity.id
_entity.type
_entity.pdbx_description
1 polymer ?
#
loop_
_entity_poly.entity_id
_entity_poly.type
_entity_poly.pdbx_seq_one_letter_code
_entity_poly.pdbx_strand_id
1 'polypeptide(L)'
;MVRLVYTCEHGGNFIPDDFATCFENAENDIDSHKGIDFGALTVYHDFVSTNSDFSIYSETCRLLVDLNRSLNSPTLFSEYTQQLPIDVKEKILTDYYYPYHELVKQKVHDFYFLW
;
A
#
# COMPACT_ATOMS: atom_id res chain seq x y z
N MET A 1 4.27 28.43 -3.53
CA MET A 1 5.02 27.66 -2.51
C MET A 1 4.95 26.19 -2.93
N VAL A 2 6.06 25.45 -2.87
CA VAL A 2 6.07 24.01 -3.19
C VAL A 2 5.47 23.25 -2.01
N ARG A 3 4.63 22.25 -2.28
CA ARG A 3 4.13 21.31 -1.28
C ARG A 3 4.82 19.96 -1.46
N LEU A 4 5.26 19.34 -0.37
CA LEU A 4 5.93 18.04 -0.37
C LEU A 4 4.99 16.97 0.18
N VAL A 5 4.71 15.98 -0.67
CA VAL A 5 3.91 14.79 -0.35
C VAL A 5 4.80 13.57 -0.41
N TYR A 6 4.83 12.79 0.67
CA TYR A 6 5.55 11.50 0.71
C TYR A 6 4.58 10.34 0.87
N THR A 7 4.71 9.34 0.01
CA THR A 7 3.95 8.09 0.09
C THR A 7 4.92 6.92 0.20
N CYS A 8 4.53 5.86 0.91
CA CYS A 8 5.30 4.64 1.05
C CYS A 8 4.36 3.43 1.05
N GLU A 9 4.10 2.90 -0.14
CA GLU A 9 3.13 1.84 -0.38
C GLU A 9 3.60 0.47 0.13
N HIS A 10 4.90 0.22 0.11
CA HIS A 10 5.54 -1.08 0.35
C HIS A 10 6.43 -1.07 1.61
N GLY A 11 6.00 -0.35 2.66
CA GLY A 11 6.78 -0.12 3.88
C GLY A 11 6.83 -1.30 4.85
N GLY A 12 5.97 -2.31 4.68
CA GLY A 12 5.92 -3.51 5.50
C GLY A 12 5.43 -4.72 4.72
N ASN A 13 5.52 -5.88 5.36
CA ASN A 13 5.07 -7.17 4.85
C ASN A 13 3.98 -7.81 5.70
N PHE A 14 3.22 -7.02 6.47
CA PHE A 14 2.16 -7.54 7.33
C PHE A 14 1.00 -8.12 6.52
N ILE A 15 0.60 -9.35 6.83
CA ILE A 15 -0.61 -10.00 6.31
C ILE A 15 -1.69 -9.94 7.38
N PRO A 16 -2.85 -9.32 7.12
CA PRO A 16 -3.97 -9.32 8.07
C PRO A 16 -4.53 -10.73 8.31
N ASP A 17 -4.94 -11.00 9.54
CA ASP A 17 -5.41 -12.32 10.00
C ASP A 17 -6.53 -12.90 9.12
N ASP A 18 -7.46 -12.06 8.66
CA ASP A 18 -8.56 -12.42 7.76
C ASP A 18 -8.08 -13.11 6.45
N PHE A 19 -6.82 -12.88 6.05
CA PHE A 19 -6.24 -13.39 4.82
C PHE A 19 -5.06 -14.35 5.05
N ALA A 20 -4.66 -14.62 6.30
CA ALA A 20 -3.48 -15.43 6.62
C ALA A 20 -3.49 -16.81 5.93
N THR A 21 -4.66 -17.42 5.78
CA THR A 21 -4.82 -18.72 5.11
C THR A 21 -4.46 -18.70 3.62
N CYS A 22 -4.51 -17.54 2.96
CA CYS A 22 -4.06 -17.39 1.58
C CYS A 22 -2.53 -17.49 1.44
N PHE A 23 -1.81 -17.43 2.57
CA PHE A 23 -0.36 -17.25 2.64
C PHE A 23 0.37 -18.35 3.44
N GLU A 24 -0.28 -19.49 3.74
CA GLU A 24 0.28 -20.58 4.58
C GLU A 24 1.62 -21.19 4.12
N ASN A 25 2.08 -20.88 2.91
CA ASN A 25 3.37 -21.32 2.39
C ASN A 25 4.12 -20.18 1.66
N ALA A 26 3.81 -18.94 2.01
CA ALA A 26 4.28 -17.74 1.34
C ALA A 26 5.36 -16.98 2.13
N GLU A 27 5.84 -17.51 3.26
CA GLU A 27 6.75 -16.82 4.17
C GLU A 27 8.02 -16.36 3.45
N ASN A 28 8.59 -17.19 2.58
CA ASN A 28 9.77 -16.83 1.80
C ASN A 28 9.53 -15.62 0.89
N ASP A 29 8.32 -15.48 0.34
CA ASP A 29 7.97 -14.37 -0.53
C ASP A 29 7.62 -13.12 0.30
N ILE A 30 6.87 -13.29 1.39
CA ILE A 30 6.51 -12.25 2.36
C ILE A 30 7.76 -11.61 2.97
N ASP A 31 8.74 -12.40 3.38
CA ASP A 31 9.99 -11.94 4.01
C ASP A 31 11.08 -11.55 3.01
N SER A 32 10.75 -11.46 1.73
CA SER A 32 11.66 -11.03 0.67
C SER A 32 11.26 -9.68 0.07
N HIS A 33 12.05 -9.22 -0.90
CA HIS A 33 11.75 -8.06 -1.74
C HIS A 33 10.40 -8.16 -2.50
N LYS A 34 9.79 -9.35 -2.55
CA LYS A 34 8.43 -9.51 -3.10
C LYS A 34 7.35 -9.01 -2.15
N GLY A 35 7.57 -9.06 -0.83
CA GLY A 35 6.61 -8.63 0.18
C GLY A 35 6.80 -7.19 0.66
N ILE A 36 8.04 -6.68 0.63
CA ILE A 36 8.42 -5.38 1.19
C ILE A 36 9.56 -4.73 0.39
N ASP A 37 9.57 -3.40 0.34
CA ASP A 37 10.73 -2.64 -0.11
C ASP A 37 11.68 -2.39 1.07
N PHE A 38 12.73 -3.20 1.20
CA PHE A 38 13.63 -3.15 2.35
C PHE A 38 14.22 -1.74 2.57
N GLY A 39 14.02 -1.21 3.79
CA GLY A 39 14.50 0.11 4.19
C GLY A 39 13.66 1.29 3.69
N ALA A 40 12.63 1.06 2.86
CA ALA A 40 11.78 2.14 2.35
C ALA A 40 11.07 2.91 3.47
N LEU A 41 10.52 2.21 4.46
CA LEU A 41 9.84 2.85 5.59
C LEU A 41 10.81 3.65 6.47
N THR A 42 12.05 3.18 6.64
CA THR A 42 13.11 3.93 7.34
C THR A 42 13.40 5.24 6.62
N VAL A 43 13.65 5.20 5.32
CA VAL A 43 13.94 6.40 4.51
C VAL A 43 12.73 7.34 4.46
N TYR A 44 11.52 6.79 4.39
CA TYR A 44 10.28 7.57 4.50
C TYR A 44 10.25 8.38 5.80
N HIS A 45 10.53 7.76 6.95
CA HIS A 45 10.56 8.47 8.23
C HIS A 45 11.64 9.56 8.27
N ASP A 46 12.82 9.31 7.68
CA ASP A 46 13.88 10.32 7.59
C ASP A 46 13.41 11.56 6.79
N PHE A 47 12.75 11.37 5.65
CA PHE A 47 12.19 12.47 4.87
C PHE A 47 11.09 13.22 5.61
N VAL A 48 10.14 12.50 6.20
CA VAL A 48 9.02 13.09 6.94
C VAL A 48 9.53 13.92 8.13
N SER A 49 10.58 13.46 8.82
CA SER A 49 11.18 14.20 9.93
C SER A 49 11.84 15.52 9.52
N THR A 50 12.25 15.63 8.25
CA THR A 50 12.93 16.82 7.71
C THR A 50 11.94 17.89 7.27
N ASN A 51 10.96 17.51 6.45
CA ASN A 51 9.89 18.39 5.97
C ASN A 51 8.81 17.52 5.32
N SER A 52 7.53 17.75 5.61
CA SER A 52 6.42 17.16 4.87
C SER A 52 5.15 17.99 5.08
N ASP A 53 4.42 18.29 4.00
CA ASP A 53 3.09 18.88 4.10
C ASP A 53 2.01 17.79 4.27
N PHE A 54 2.26 16.61 3.72
CA PHE A 54 1.46 15.41 3.92
C PHE A 54 2.31 14.16 3.71
N SER A 55 2.10 13.15 4.55
CA SER A 55 2.77 11.88 4.41
C SER A 55 1.87 10.73 4.84
N ILE A 56 1.98 9.60 4.13
CA ILE A 56 1.29 8.35 4.46
C ILE A 56 2.16 7.16 4.09
N TYR A 57 2.02 6.06 4.82
CA TYR A 57 2.69 4.80 4.53
C TYR A 57 1.73 3.63 4.77
N SER A 58 2.11 2.46 4.27
CA SER A 58 1.44 1.19 4.52
C SER A 58 2.46 0.16 4.98
N GLU A 59 2.08 -0.62 5.98
CA GLU A 59 2.82 -1.81 6.41
C GLU A 59 2.19 -3.11 5.89
N THR A 60 1.01 -3.02 5.25
CA THR A 60 0.35 -4.17 4.63
C THR A 60 1.19 -4.67 3.46
N CYS A 61 1.43 -5.98 3.43
CA CYS A 61 2.21 -6.65 2.39
C CYS A 61 1.60 -6.39 1.01
N ARG A 62 2.46 -5.99 0.06
CA ARG A 62 2.04 -5.78 -1.34
C ARG A 62 1.50 -7.03 -2.02
N LEU A 63 1.77 -8.21 -1.46
CA LEU A 63 1.24 -9.48 -1.98
C LEU A 63 -0.26 -9.65 -1.68
N LEU A 64 -0.82 -8.95 -0.67
CA LEU A 64 -2.27 -8.91 -0.47
C LEU A 64 -2.94 -8.12 -1.60
N VAL A 65 -2.52 -6.86 -1.74
CA VAL A 65 -2.90 -5.94 -2.82
C VAL A 65 -1.78 -4.91 -2.98
N ASP A 66 -1.34 -4.66 -4.21
CA ASP A 66 -0.28 -3.70 -4.49
C ASP A 66 -0.87 -2.28 -4.59
N LEU A 67 -0.63 -1.47 -3.55
CA LEU A 67 -1.09 -0.08 -3.50
C LEU A 67 -0.43 0.82 -4.57
N ASN A 68 0.66 0.38 -5.20
CA ASN A 68 1.33 1.07 -6.31
C ASN A 68 0.97 0.47 -7.68
N ARG A 69 -0.25 -0.07 -7.80
CA ARG A 69 -0.85 -0.53 -9.06
C ARG A 69 -2.23 0.07 -9.25
N SER A 70 -2.62 0.29 -10.51
CA SER A 70 -3.98 0.68 -10.85
C SER A 70 -4.94 -0.50 -10.74
N LEU A 71 -6.24 -0.22 -10.59
CA LEU A 71 -7.30 -1.25 -10.48
C LEU A 71 -7.32 -2.25 -11.66
N ASN A 72 -6.89 -1.82 -12.85
CA ASN A 72 -6.86 -2.65 -14.06
C ASN A 72 -5.53 -3.39 -14.25
N SER A 73 -4.58 -3.26 -13.33
CA SER A 73 -3.28 -3.91 -13.44
C SER A 73 -3.41 -5.42 -13.28
N PRO A 74 -2.78 -6.24 -14.15
CA PRO A 74 -2.73 -7.69 -13.96
C PRO A 74 -1.93 -8.10 -12.71
N THR A 75 -1.22 -7.16 -12.08
CA THR A 75 -0.38 -7.38 -10.90
C THR A 75 -0.91 -6.64 -9.66
N LEU A 76 -2.15 -6.15 -9.70
CA LEU A 76 -2.79 -5.55 -8.52
C LEU A 76 -2.93 -6.56 -7.37
N PHE A 77 -3.35 -7.78 -7.71
CA PHE A 77 -3.38 -8.92 -6.81
C PHE A 77 -2.24 -9.86 -7.17
N SER A 78 -1.58 -10.42 -6.16
CA SER A 78 -0.49 -11.39 -6.37
C SER A 78 -1.04 -12.76 -6.73
N GLU A 79 -0.17 -13.74 -6.96
CA GLU A 79 -0.59 -15.13 -7.16
C GLU A 79 -1.41 -15.71 -5.99
N TYR A 80 -1.21 -15.18 -4.77
CA TYR A 80 -1.92 -15.59 -3.56
C TYR A 80 -3.35 -15.06 -3.47
N THR A 81 -3.64 -13.91 -4.09
CA THR A 81 -4.94 -13.24 -3.98
C THR A 81 -5.68 -13.08 -5.32
N GLN A 82 -5.01 -13.29 -6.46
CA GLN A 82 -5.59 -13.13 -7.79
C GLN A 82 -6.71 -14.12 -8.10
N GLN A 83 -6.77 -15.28 -7.45
CA GLN A 83 -7.81 -16.29 -7.67
C GLN A 83 -8.96 -16.20 -6.65
N LEU A 84 -8.91 -15.23 -5.73
CA LEU A 84 -9.96 -15.07 -4.73
C LEU A 84 -11.30 -14.69 -5.38
N PRO A 85 -12.42 -15.09 -4.76
CA PRO A 85 -13.76 -14.63 -5.13
C PRO A 85 -13.84 -13.11 -5.21
N ILE A 86 -14.72 -12.62 -6.08
CA ILE A 86 -14.83 -11.18 -6.35
C ILE A 86 -15.20 -10.37 -5.09
N ASP A 87 -16.10 -10.90 -4.26
CA ASP A 87 -16.52 -10.29 -3.00
C ASP A 87 -15.37 -10.18 -1.98
N VAL A 88 -14.48 -11.17 -1.94
CA VAL A 88 -13.28 -11.11 -1.10
C VAL A 88 -12.28 -10.08 -1.61
N LYS A 89 -12.10 -9.98 -2.94
CA LYS A 89 -11.25 -8.94 -3.54
C LYS A 89 -11.81 -7.54 -3.29
N GLU A 90 -13.12 -7.35 -3.41
CA GLU A 90 -13.78 -6.08 -3.10
C GLU A 90 -13.58 -5.69 -1.63
N LYS A 91 -13.61 -6.67 -0.70
CA LYS A 91 -13.24 -6.43 0.70
C LYS A 91 -11.79 -5.98 0.84
N ILE A 92 -10.83 -6.65 0.19
CA ILE A 92 -9.41 -6.22 0.20
C ILE A 92 -9.27 -4.79 -0.34
N LEU A 93 -9.96 -4.44 -1.43
CA LEU A 93 -9.91 -3.09 -1.98
C LEU A 93 -10.51 -2.06 -1.03
N THR A 94 -11.65 -2.40 -0.43
CA THR A 94 -12.36 -1.53 0.53
C THR A 94 -11.54 -1.25 1.78
N ASP A 95 -10.87 -2.27 2.31
CA ASP A 95 -10.19 -2.17 3.60
C ASP A 95 -8.77 -1.60 3.47
N TYR A 96 -8.09 -1.84 2.35
CA TYR A 96 -6.66 -1.49 2.19
C TYR A 96 -6.37 -0.55 1.02
N TYR A 97 -6.98 -0.76 -0.15
CA TYR A 97 -6.63 -0.01 -1.37
C TYR A 97 -7.25 1.38 -1.41
N TYR A 98 -8.58 1.46 -1.33
CA TYR A 98 -9.31 2.72 -1.45
C TYR A 98 -8.97 3.71 -0.33
N PRO A 99 -8.87 3.32 0.95
CA PRO A 99 -8.55 4.28 2.01
C PRO A 99 -7.20 4.97 1.79
N TYR A 100 -6.18 4.22 1.34
CA TYR A 100 -4.86 4.77 1.04
C TYR A 100 -4.92 5.74 -0.15
N HIS A 101 -5.50 5.30 -1.28
CA HIS A 101 -5.58 6.10 -2.50
C HIS A 101 -6.42 7.36 -2.34
N GLU A 102 -7.59 7.26 -1.72
CA GLU A 102 -8.50 8.39 -1.55
C GLU A 102 -7.92 9.44 -0.60
N LEU A 103 -7.20 9.03 0.46
CA LEU A 103 -6.53 9.99 1.34
C LEU A 103 -5.43 10.78 0.59
N VAL A 104 -4.63 10.10 -0.26
CA VAL A 104 -3.62 10.78 -1.10
C VAL A 104 -4.29 11.72 -2.10
N LYS A 105 -5.31 11.25 -2.83
CA LYS A 105 -6.04 12.06 -3.81
C LYS A 105 -6.67 13.30 -3.17
N GLN A 106 -7.32 13.13 -2.02
CA GLN A 106 -7.95 14.23 -1.29
C GLN A 106 -6.90 15.27 -0.90
N LYS A 107 -5.74 14.85 -0.39
CA LYS A 107 -4.68 15.79 0.02
C LYS A 107 -4.06 16.54 -1.15
N VAL A 108 -3.83 15.85 -2.28
CA VAL A 108 -3.36 16.51 -3.51
C VAL A 108 -4.42 17.50 -4.01
N HIS A 109 -5.71 17.14 -3.97
CA HIS A 109 -6.80 18.04 -4.34
C HIS A 109 -6.85 19.28 -3.45
N ASP A 110 -6.80 19.11 -2.12
CA ASP A 110 -6.81 20.21 -1.15
C ASP A 110 -5.65 21.19 -1.42
N PHE A 111 -4.46 20.68 -1.72
CA PHE A 111 -3.29 21.53 -2.03
C PHE A 111 -3.38 22.27 -3.36
N TYR A 112 -4.19 21.81 -4.30
CA TYR A 112 -4.34 22.43 -5.61
C TYR A 112 -5.53 23.39 -5.69
N PHE A 113 -6.64 23.09 -5.02
CA PHE A 113 -7.92 23.78 -5.22
C PHE A 113 -8.41 24.62 -4.03
N LEU A 114 -7.79 24.53 -2.86
CA LEU A 114 -8.15 25.36 -1.69
C LEU A 114 -7.24 26.59 -1.51
N TRP A 115 -6.58 27.04 -2.60
CA TRP A 115 -5.86 28.31 -2.67
C TRP A 115 -6.67 29.38 -3.40
#